data_AF-U1RTZ9-F1
#
_entry.id   AF-U1RTZ9-F1
#
_cell.length_a   1.000
_cell.length_b   1.000
_cell.length_c   1.000
_cell.angle_alpha   90.00
_cell.angle_beta   90.00
_cell.angle_gamma   90.00
#
_symmetry.space_group_name_H-M   'P 1'
#
loop_
_entity.id
_entity.type
_entity.pdbx_description
1 polymer ?
#
loop_
_entity_poly.entity_id
_entity_poly.type
_entity_poly.pdbx_seq_one_letter_code
_entity_poly.pdbx_strand_id
1 'polypeptide(L)'
;MVAPSGHPLDAGAVRASSSTSQDEQWWLIARQLGLRLQRARIAKGLSQESLAHAAGISTYTYQKFEKGESRPGTPMNPRLRTIIALAAALDVRVEELVGGMSE
;
A
#
# COMPACT_ATOMS: atom_id res chain seq x y z
N MET A 1 -23.08 19.90 42.16
CA MET A 1 -22.25 20.86 41.40
C MET A 1 -21.25 20.04 40.61
N VAL A 2 -21.33 20.11 39.28
CA VAL A 2 -20.65 19.23 38.30
C VAL A 2 -19.18 19.64 38.15
N ALA A 3 -18.31 18.66 37.85
CA ALA A 3 -16.88 18.81 37.61
C ALA A 3 -16.54 19.82 36.47
N PRO A 4 -15.31 20.38 36.44
CA PRO A 4 -14.91 21.29 35.38
C PRO A 4 -14.44 20.50 34.15
N SER A 5 -15.15 20.65 33.04
CA SER A 5 -14.67 20.27 31.70
C SER A 5 -13.90 21.45 31.11
N GLY A 6 -12.69 21.19 30.64
CA GLY A 6 -11.73 22.21 30.19
C GLY A 6 -12.24 23.08 29.04
N HIS A 7 -11.95 24.38 29.16
CA HIS A 7 -12.04 25.38 28.09
C HIS A 7 -10.76 25.33 27.22
N PRO A 8 -10.72 25.99 26.05
CA PRO A 8 -10.15 25.47 24.82
C PRO A 8 -8.76 26.07 24.58
N LEU A 9 -7.95 25.46 23.72
CA LEU A 9 -6.85 26.19 23.10
C LEU A 9 -7.00 26.06 21.60
N ASP A 10 -7.56 27.12 21.03
CA ASP A 10 -7.39 27.52 19.66
C ASP A 10 -5.90 27.80 19.43
N ALA A 11 -5.29 27.08 18.50
CA ALA A 11 -3.93 27.33 18.04
C ALA A 11 -3.78 26.86 16.59
N GLY A 12 -4.11 27.77 15.67
CA GLY A 12 -3.34 27.91 14.43
C GLY A 12 -3.68 26.94 13.30
N ALA A 13 -4.51 27.43 12.38
CA ALA A 13 -4.56 26.95 11.02
C ALA A 13 -3.16 26.96 10.36
N VAL A 14 -2.65 25.78 9.95
CA VAL A 14 -1.66 25.57 8.87
C VAL A 14 -1.55 24.04 8.60
N ARG A 15 -1.77 23.61 7.33
CA ARG A 15 -1.60 22.24 6.73
C ARG A 15 -2.78 21.26 6.58
N ALA A 16 -4.03 21.71 6.41
CA ALA A 16 -5.11 20.77 6.02
C ALA A 16 -5.07 20.35 4.54
N SER A 17 -4.52 21.17 3.64
CA SER A 17 -4.50 20.88 2.20
C SER A 17 -3.40 19.89 1.77
N SER A 18 -2.28 19.84 2.52
CA SER A 18 -1.16 18.96 2.18
C SER A 18 -1.40 17.50 2.55
N SER A 19 -2.18 17.21 3.60
CA SER A 19 -2.48 15.83 4.01
C SER A 19 -3.38 15.14 2.99
N THR A 20 -4.43 15.81 2.50
CA THR A 20 -5.34 15.25 1.48
C THR A 20 -4.60 14.96 0.17
N SER A 21 -3.72 15.86 -0.26
CA SER A 21 -2.91 15.66 -1.48
C SER A 21 -1.91 14.51 -1.33
N GLN A 22 -1.29 14.35 -0.16
CA GLN A 22 -0.42 13.21 0.12
C GLN A 22 -1.19 11.89 0.17
N ASP A 23 -2.38 11.88 0.76
CA ASP A 23 -3.25 10.70 0.80
C ASP A 23 -3.74 10.29 -0.60
N GLU A 24 -4.12 11.27 -1.44
CA GLU A 24 -4.47 11.04 -2.85
C GLU A 24 -3.29 10.49 -3.66
N GLN A 25 -2.10 11.07 -3.47
CA GLN A 25 -0.90 10.61 -4.16
C GLN A 25 -0.52 9.19 -3.72
N TRP A 26 -0.65 8.88 -2.43
CA TRP A 26 -0.41 7.54 -1.92
C TRP A 26 -1.39 6.52 -2.50
N TRP A 27 -2.66 6.88 -2.67
CA TRP A 27 -3.64 6.04 -3.37
C TRP A 27 -3.21 5.67 -4.79
N LEU A 28 -2.69 6.63 -5.54
CA LEU A 28 -2.18 6.39 -6.90
C LEU A 28 -0.98 5.44 -6.89
N ILE A 29 -0.05 5.64 -5.96
CA ILE A 29 1.13 4.76 -5.78
C ILE A 29 0.68 3.34 -5.42
N ALA A 30 -0.21 3.19 -4.45
CA ALA A 30 -0.73 1.89 -4.00
C ALA A 30 -1.45 1.15 -5.14
N ARG A 31 -2.31 1.84 -5.90
CA ARG A 31 -2.98 1.27 -7.07
C ARG A 31 -1.98 0.82 -8.12
N GLN A 32 -0.96 1.63 -8.40
CA GLN A 32 0.03 1.33 -9.43
C GLN A 32 0.94 0.15 -9.04
N LEU A 33 1.31 0.04 -7.77
CA LEU A 33 2.00 -1.14 -7.22
C LEU A 33 1.13 -2.40 -7.37
N GLY A 34 -0.16 -2.32 -7.07
CA GLY A 34 -1.09 -3.46 -7.24
C GLY A 34 -1.17 -3.96 -8.68
N LEU A 35 -1.24 -3.04 -9.65
CA LEU A 35 -1.22 -3.38 -11.07
C LEU A 35 0.09 -4.03 -11.52
N ARG A 36 1.24 -3.57 -11.01
CA ARG A 36 2.55 -4.17 -11.33
C ARG A 36 2.68 -5.57 -10.75
N LEU A 37 2.24 -5.79 -9.51
CA LEU A 37 2.18 -7.12 -8.89
C LEU A 37 1.33 -8.08 -9.73
N GLN A 38 0.13 -7.65 -10.13
CA GLN A 38 -0.76 -8.46 -10.96
C GLN A 38 -0.11 -8.83 -12.30
N ARG A 39 0.49 -7.86 -12.99
CA ARG A 39 1.16 -8.07 -14.29
C ARG A 39 2.34 -9.03 -14.16
N ALA A 40 3.22 -8.81 -13.20
CA ALA A 40 4.38 -9.67 -12.96
C ALA A 40 3.95 -11.10 -12.61
N ARG A 41 2.92 -11.26 -11.77
CA ARG A 41 2.37 -12.57 -11.42
C ARG A 41 1.84 -13.32 -12.64
N ILE A 42 1.05 -12.64 -13.48
CA ILE A 42 0.50 -13.24 -14.71
C ILE A 42 1.64 -13.62 -15.66
N ALA A 43 2.66 -12.78 -15.81
CA ALA A 43 3.82 -13.06 -16.65
C ALA A 43 4.63 -14.28 -16.17
N LYS A 44 4.73 -14.50 -14.85
CA LYS A 44 5.33 -15.72 -14.25
C LYS A 44 4.40 -16.95 -14.28
N GLY A 45 3.15 -16.81 -14.73
CA GLY A 45 2.17 -17.91 -14.75
C GLY A 45 1.70 -18.37 -13.35
N LEU A 46 1.85 -17.54 -12.33
CA LEU A 46 1.49 -17.90 -10.95
C LEU A 46 0.03 -17.59 -10.65
N SER A 47 -0.61 -18.44 -9.85
CA SER A 47 -1.89 -18.09 -9.22
C SER A 47 -1.67 -17.07 -8.09
N GLN A 48 -2.74 -16.40 -7.65
CA GLN A 48 -2.67 -15.49 -6.49
C GLN A 48 -2.27 -16.23 -5.21
N GLU A 49 -2.76 -17.45 -5.02
CA GLU A 49 -2.42 -18.30 -3.88
C GLU A 49 -0.94 -18.72 -3.91
N SER A 50 -0.44 -19.16 -5.07
CA SER A 50 0.94 -19.60 -5.23
C SER A 50 1.94 -18.49 -4.91
N LEU A 51 1.68 -17.26 -5.40
CA LEU A 51 2.53 -16.12 -5.08
C LEU A 51 2.41 -15.69 -3.62
N ALA A 52 1.21 -15.67 -3.05
CA ALA A 52 1.01 -15.35 -1.65
C ALA A 52 1.79 -16.31 -0.73
N HIS A 53 1.70 -17.61 -1.01
CA HIS A 53 2.43 -18.65 -0.30
C HIS A 53 3.94 -18.45 -0.41
N ALA A 54 4.47 -18.25 -1.61
CA ALA A 54 5.89 -18.00 -1.84
C ALA A 54 6.41 -16.73 -1.12
N ALA A 55 5.58 -15.70 -1.02
CA ALA A 55 5.91 -14.46 -0.32
C ALA A 55 5.60 -14.49 1.20
N GLY A 56 5.11 -15.61 1.74
CA GLY A 56 4.80 -15.77 3.16
C GLY A 56 3.65 -14.87 3.66
N ILE A 57 2.66 -14.60 2.81
CA ILE A 57 1.46 -13.83 3.18
C ILE A 57 0.19 -14.62 2.87
N SER A 58 -0.94 -14.22 3.46
CA SER A 58 -2.21 -14.85 3.16
C SER A 58 -2.67 -14.54 1.73
N THR A 59 -3.36 -15.48 1.08
CA THR A 59 -3.99 -15.28 -0.23
C THR A 59 -4.95 -14.08 -0.22
N TYR A 60 -5.70 -13.89 0.87
CA TYR A 60 -6.59 -12.73 1.07
C TYR A 60 -5.81 -11.40 1.03
N THR A 61 -4.66 -11.33 1.72
CA THR A 61 -3.81 -10.14 1.70
C THR A 61 -3.31 -9.84 0.29
N TYR A 62 -2.83 -10.86 -0.43
CA TYR A 62 -2.32 -10.67 -1.79
C TYR A 62 -3.44 -10.25 -2.77
N GLN A 63 -4.64 -10.82 -2.65
CA GLN A 63 -5.82 -10.40 -3.41
C GLN A 63 -6.17 -8.92 -3.23
N LYS A 64 -5.97 -8.41 -2.01
CA LYS A 64 -6.16 -6.99 -1.70
C LYS A 64 -5.05 -6.11 -2.30
N PHE A 65 -3.81 -6.59 -2.27
CA PHE A 65 -2.70 -5.87 -2.89
C PHE A 65 -2.87 -5.67 -4.39
N GLU A 66 -3.37 -6.65 -5.14
CA GLU A 66 -3.64 -6.45 -6.59
C GLU A 66 -4.68 -5.35 -6.86
N LYS A 67 -5.52 -5.03 -5.88
CA LYS A 67 -6.50 -3.93 -5.95
C LYS A 67 -5.95 -2.59 -5.43
N GLY A 68 -4.69 -2.57 -4.97
CA GLY A 68 -4.11 -1.39 -4.32
C GLY A 68 -4.55 -1.20 -2.88
N GLU A 69 -5.16 -2.20 -2.24
CA GLU A 69 -5.80 -2.06 -0.94
C GLU A 69 -5.11 -2.90 0.15
N SER A 70 -5.15 -2.44 1.40
CA SER A 70 -4.89 -3.30 2.58
C SER A 70 -6.20 -3.89 3.13
N ARG A 71 -7.29 -3.12 3.03
CA ARG A 71 -8.68 -3.46 3.33
C ARG A 71 -9.58 -2.56 2.47
N PRO A 72 -10.89 -2.85 2.32
CA PRO A 72 -11.78 -2.03 1.51
C PRO A 72 -11.66 -0.54 1.83
N GLY A 73 -11.38 0.28 0.82
CA GLY A 73 -11.28 1.73 0.98
C GLY A 73 -10.05 2.22 1.76
N THR A 74 -9.02 1.39 1.92
CA THR A 74 -7.74 1.81 2.52
C THR A 74 -6.59 1.41 1.61
N PRO A 75 -5.74 2.35 1.15
CA PRO A 75 -4.65 2.03 0.26
C PRO A 75 -3.68 1.08 0.97
N MET A 76 -3.05 0.19 0.22
CA MET A 76 -2.07 -0.70 0.80
C MET A 76 -0.83 0.06 1.27
N ASN A 77 -0.25 -0.40 2.37
CA ASN A 77 1.09 -0.03 2.80
C ASN A 77 1.83 -1.30 3.25
N PRO A 78 2.28 -2.12 2.28
CA PRO A 78 2.97 -3.37 2.60
C PRO A 78 4.31 -3.07 3.27
N ARG A 79 4.68 -3.93 4.22
CA ARG A 79 5.99 -3.85 4.89
C ARG A 79 7.10 -4.07 3.87
N LEU A 80 8.26 -3.44 4.07
CA LEU A 80 9.45 -3.62 3.20
C LEU A 80 9.78 -5.10 2.96
N ARG A 81 9.77 -5.91 4.03
CA ARG A 81 9.99 -7.37 3.94
C ARG A 81 9.02 -8.08 2.99
N THR A 82 7.78 -7.61 2.91
CA THR A 82 6.75 -8.16 2.04
C THR A 82 7.02 -7.78 0.58
N ILE A 83 7.44 -6.55 0.31
CA ILE A 83 7.86 -6.13 -1.04
C ILE A 83 9.07 -6.94 -1.52
N ILE A 84 10.07 -7.12 -0.67
CA ILE A 84 11.27 -7.91 -1.01
C ILE A 84 10.89 -9.37 -1.29
N ALA A 85 10.04 -9.98 -0.45
CA ALA A 85 9.59 -11.35 -0.65
C ALA A 85 8.77 -11.53 -1.95
N LEU A 86 7.90 -10.57 -2.27
CA LEU A 86 7.14 -10.56 -3.52
C LEU A 86 8.05 -10.42 -4.74
N ALA A 87 9.03 -9.50 -4.68
CA ALA A 87 10.00 -9.31 -5.76
C ALA A 87 10.82 -10.59 -6.00
N ALA A 88 11.31 -11.23 -4.92
CA ALA A 88 12.04 -12.49 -5.00
C ALA A 88 11.20 -13.63 -5.59
N ALA A 89 9.95 -13.79 -5.14
CA ALA A 89 9.04 -14.82 -5.65
C ALA A 89 8.65 -14.60 -7.13
N LEU A 90 8.61 -13.33 -7.56
CA LEU A 90 8.33 -12.94 -8.94
C LEU A 90 9.59 -12.95 -9.82
N ASP A 91 10.79 -13.07 -9.25
CA ASP A 91 12.08 -12.98 -9.96
C ASP A 91 12.20 -11.66 -10.75
N VAL A 92 11.84 -10.56 -10.08
CA VAL A 92 11.94 -9.19 -10.61
C VAL A 92 12.67 -8.31 -9.61
N ARG A 93 13.22 -7.19 -10.09
CA ARG A 93 13.85 -6.22 -9.18
C ARG A 93 12.79 -5.42 -8.42
N VAL A 94 13.13 -4.93 -7.23
CA VAL A 94 12.17 -4.19 -6.37
C VAL A 94 11.69 -2.92 -7.06
N GLU A 95 12.57 -2.22 -7.79
CA GLU A 95 12.26 -1.01 -8.56
C GLU A 95 11.17 -1.24 -9.61
N GLU A 96 11.05 -2.45 -10.14
CA GLU A 96 10.01 -2.80 -11.13
C GLU A 96 8.62 -2.89 -10.49
N LEU A 97 8.55 -3.16 -9.18
CA LEU A 97 7.29 -3.18 -8.42
C LEU A 97 6.90 -1.79 -7.91
N VAL A 98 7.83 -1.09 -7.27
CA VAL A 98 7.54 0.23 -6.69
C VAL A 98 7.49 1.34 -7.75
N GLY A 99 8.05 1.06 -8.94
CA GLY A 99 8.23 2.03 -10.01
C GLY A 99 9.49 2.84 -9.79
N GLY A 100 10.17 3.20 -10.88
CA GLY A 100 11.25 4.18 -10.80
C GLY A 100 10.68 5.49 -10.24
N MET A 101 11.28 5.99 -9.17
CA MET A 101 11.11 7.40 -8.78
C MET A 101 11.70 8.20 -9.92
N SER A 102 10.87 8.70 -10.82
CA SER A 102 11.33 9.70 -11.79
C SER A 102 11.60 10.96 -10.98
N GLU A 103 12.84 11.48 -11.06
CA GLU A 103 13.19 12.82 -10.56
C GLU A 103 12.33 13.90 -11.22
#